data_AF-A0A835IYD9-F1
#
_entry.id   AF-A0A835IYD9-F1
#
_cell.length_a   1.000
_cell.length_b   1.000
_cell.length_c   1.000
_cell.angle_alpha   90.00
_cell.angle_beta   90.00
_cell.angle_gamma   90.00
#
_symmetry.space_group_name_H-M   'P 1'
#
loop_
_entity.id
_entity.type
_entity.pdbx_description
1 polymer ?
#
loop_
_entity_poly.entity_id
_entity_poly.type
_entity_poly.pdbx_seq_one_letter_code
_entity_poly.pdbx_strand_id
1 'polypeptide(L)'
;MVNNELQLHIGISWSPFLVELDETNKAGRCLKLDTLPPSAKKWQGADIMVFNTGHWWAHTGKYQSWDFFQHDGKLVKNLELEKAFKMAMKTWSNWIHGNVDPAKTTVFFRSVSPKHKGKQWSYNETQPIQDEAYIPFFPTNTQYL
;
A
#
# COMPACT_ATOMS: atom_id res chain seq x y z
N MET A 1 -13.95 -43.62 2.66
CA MET A 1 -14.17 -42.30 3.31
C MET A 1 -13.18 -41.35 2.68
N VAL A 2 -13.65 -40.31 1.98
CA VAL A 2 -12.76 -39.29 1.40
C VAL A 2 -12.44 -38.31 2.52
N ASN A 3 -11.18 -38.22 2.92
CA ASN A 3 -10.71 -37.19 3.84
C ASN A 3 -10.85 -35.83 3.13
N ASN A 4 -11.91 -35.08 3.45
CA ASN A 4 -12.07 -33.69 3.06
C ASN A 4 -11.28 -32.80 4.03
N GLU A 5 -9.95 -32.90 4.00
CA GLU A 5 -9.12 -31.89 4.65
C GLU A 5 -9.16 -30.61 3.82
N LEU A 6 -9.51 -29.49 4.47
CA LEU A 6 -9.48 -28.18 3.85
C LEU A 6 -8.02 -27.77 3.63
N GLN A 7 -7.60 -27.63 2.37
CA GLN A 7 -6.29 -27.10 2.03
C GLN A 7 -6.34 -25.56 2.07
N LEU A 8 -5.85 -24.97 3.16
CA LEU A 8 -5.69 -23.53 3.31
C LEU A 8 -4.22 -23.13 3.08
N HIS A 9 -4.01 -22.10 2.26
CA HIS A 9 -2.69 -21.48 2.08
C HIS A 9 -2.78 -19.98 2.35
N ILE A 10 -1.88 -19.46 3.20
CA ILE A 10 -1.75 -18.04 3.51
C ILE A 10 -0.40 -17.57 3.00
N GLY A 11 -0.41 -16.60 2.07
CA GLY A 11 0.80 -16.00 1.50
C GLY A 11 0.96 -14.54 1.91
N ILE A 12 2.21 -14.09 2.08
CA ILE A 12 2.56 -12.68 2.28
C ILE A 12 3.52 -12.26 1.18
N SER A 13 3.19 -11.17 0.48
CA SER A 13 4.08 -10.53 -0.49
C SER A 13 4.46 -9.14 0.00
N TRP A 14 5.76 -8.88 0.16
CA TRP A 14 6.25 -7.57 0.51
C TRP A 14 6.21 -6.61 -0.70
N SER A 15 5.37 -5.58 -0.61
CA SER A 15 5.34 -4.46 -1.55
C SER A 15 4.79 -3.22 -0.85
N PRO A 16 5.64 -2.44 -0.16
CA PRO A 16 5.18 -1.37 0.72
C PRO A 16 4.48 -0.22 -0.04
N PHE A 17 4.79 -0.05 -1.33
CA PHE A 17 4.27 1.01 -2.19
C PHE A 17 3.28 0.51 -3.26
N LEU A 18 3.11 -0.81 -3.41
CA LEU A 18 2.38 -1.49 -4.50
C LEU A 18 2.94 -1.23 -5.92
N VAL A 19 3.78 -0.22 -6.10
CA VAL A 19 4.56 0.06 -7.30
C VAL A 19 6.05 -0.22 -7.08
N GLU A 20 6.81 -0.28 -8.18
CA GLU A 20 8.22 -0.64 -8.15
C GLU A 20 9.07 0.46 -7.50
N LEU A 21 9.83 0.09 -6.46
CA LEU A 21 10.96 0.87 -5.97
C LEU A 21 12.23 0.31 -6.62
N ASP A 22 12.82 1.09 -7.53
CA ASP A 22 14.06 0.78 -8.22
C ASP A 22 15.25 1.45 -7.53
N GLU A 23 16.03 0.65 -6.81
CA GLU A 23 17.24 1.11 -6.12
C GLU A 23 18.50 1.04 -7.00
N THR A 24 18.38 0.54 -8.24
CA THR A 24 19.50 0.32 -9.17
C THR A 24 19.72 1.49 -10.14
N ASN A 25 18.80 2.46 -10.16
CA ASN A 25 18.89 3.61 -11.04
C ASN A 25 20.10 4.49 -10.68
N LYS A 26 20.90 4.85 -11.69
CA LYS A 26 22.13 5.65 -11.54
C LYS A 26 21.90 7.02 -10.89
N ALA A 27 20.71 7.59 -11.02
CA ALA A 27 20.37 8.89 -10.44
C ALA A 27 20.06 8.80 -8.94
N GLY A 28 19.72 7.62 -8.42
CA GLY A 28 19.27 7.39 -7.04
C GLY A 28 18.06 6.47 -6.98
N ARG A 29 17.55 6.22 -5.77
CA ARG A 29 16.39 5.33 -5.55
C ARG A 29 15.14 5.94 -6.17
N CYS A 30 14.44 5.20 -7.00
CA CYS A 30 13.35 5.72 -7.81
C CYS A 30 12.05 4.95 -7.57
N LEU A 31 10.98 5.65 -7.20
CA LEU A 31 9.65 5.06 -7.11
C LEU A 31 8.91 5.23 -8.44
N LYS A 32 8.75 4.14 -9.18
CA LYS A 32 8.13 4.12 -10.53
C LYS A 32 6.62 4.04 -10.41
N LEU A 33 5.93 5.17 -10.54
CA LEU A 33 4.50 5.30 -10.23
C LEU A 33 3.58 4.56 -11.20
N ASP A 34 4.06 4.25 -12.40
CA ASP A 34 3.35 3.56 -13.48
C ASP A 34 3.74 2.08 -13.65
N THR A 35 4.59 1.56 -12.76
CA THR A 35 5.16 0.22 -12.90
C THR A 35 4.92 -0.59 -11.64
N LEU A 36 4.32 -1.76 -11.76
CA LEU A 36 4.17 -2.70 -10.65
C LEU A 36 5.50 -3.41 -10.37
N PRO A 37 5.79 -3.80 -9.12
CA PRO A 37 7.00 -4.55 -8.82
C PRO A 37 6.98 -5.90 -9.56
N PRO A 38 8.14 -6.46 -9.94
CA PRO A 38 8.21 -7.79 -10.57
C PRO A 38 7.52 -8.90 -9.77
N SER A 39 7.45 -8.76 -8.44
CA SER A 39 6.76 -9.68 -7.53
C SER A 39 5.25 -9.72 -7.71
N ALA A 40 4.64 -8.72 -8.36
CA ALA A 40 3.19 -8.65 -8.58
C ALA A 40 2.63 -9.83 -9.38
N LYS A 41 3.47 -10.48 -10.20
CA LYS A 41 3.11 -11.71 -10.91
C LYS A 41 2.65 -12.83 -9.96
N LYS A 42 3.13 -12.83 -8.71
CA LYS A 42 2.79 -13.84 -7.70
C LYS A 42 1.46 -13.56 -6.99
N TRP A 43 0.83 -12.41 -7.21
CA TRP A 43 -0.41 -12.05 -6.53
C TRP A 43 -1.63 -12.76 -7.13
N GLN A 44 -1.54 -13.19 -8.40
CA GLN A 44 -2.63 -13.85 -9.11
C GLN A 44 -2.95 -15.24 -8.54
N GLY A 45 -4.20 -15.65 -8.69
CA GLY A 45 -4.67 -17.01 -8.35
C GLY A 45 -5.11 -17.21 -6.90
N ALA A 46 -5.05 -16.18 -6.05
CA ALA A 46 -5.63 -16.24 -4.71
C ALA A 46 -7.15 -16.03 -4.74
N ASP A 47 -7.90 -16.78 -3.92
CA ASP A 47 -9.35 -16.59 -3.76
C ASP A 47 -9.68 -15.30 -3.00
N ILE A 48 -8.78 -14.88 -2.10
CA ILE A 48 -8.89 -13.63 -1.34
C ILE A 48 -7.56 -12.88 -1.43
N MET A 49 -7.61 -11.63 -1.86
CA MET A 49 -6.47 -10.73 -1.87
C MET A 49 -6.71 -9.57 -0.91
N VAL A 50 -5.75 -9.30 -0.02
CA VAL A 50 -5.81 -8.16 0.91
C VAL A 50 -4.59 -7.28 0.68
N PHE A 51 -4.83 -6.07 0.16
CA PHE A 51 -3.78 -5.08 -0.09
C PHE A 51 -3.78 -3.99 0.98
N ASN A 52 -2.60 -3.43 1.24
CA ASN A 52 -2.44 -2.26 2.09
C ASN A 52 -1.24 -1.46 1.60
N THR A 53 -1.38 -0.13 1.57
CA THR A 53 -0.23 0.77 1.44
C THR A 53 -0.55 2.11 2.12
N GLY A 54 0.49 2.86 2.48
CA GLY A 54 0.36 4.22 3.01
C GLY A 54 1.39 4.60 4.06
N HIS A 55 1.70 3.71 5.03
CA HIS A 55 2.61 4.06 6.13
C HIS A 55 3.99 4.54 5.64
N TRP A 56 4.56 3.83 4.67
CA TRP A 56 5.85 4.12 4.06
C TRP A 56 5.83 5.36 3.16
N TRP A 57 4.69 5.68 2.55
CA TRP A 57 4.53 6.92 1.76
C TRP A 57 4.69 8.17 2.63
N ALA A 58 4.36 8.08 3.91
CA ALA A 58 4.48 9.18 4.85
C ALA A 58 5.89 9.30 5.50
N HIS A 59 6.88 8.52 5.06
CA HIS A 59 8.25 8.64 5.56
C HIS A 59 8.97 9.80 4.88
N THR A 60 9.66 10.61 5.68
CA THR A 60 10.40 11.79 5.23
C THR A 60 11.82 11.79 5.79
N GLY A 61 12.70 12.62 5.21
CA GLY A 61 14.09 12.74 5.64
C GLY A 61 14.84 11.41 5.53
N LYS A 62 15.58 11.03 6.58
CA LYS A 62 16.37 9.79 6.59
C LYS A 62 15.56 8.49 6.47
N TYR A 63 14.25 8.54 6.67
CA TYR A 63 13.37 7.38 6.57
C TYR A 63 12.74 7.24 5.18
N GLN A 64 12.86 8.25 4.32
CA GLN A 64 12.29 8.21 2.98
C GLN A 64 13.02 7.15 2.12
N SER A 65 12.24 6.26 1.50
CA SER A 65 12.77 5.13 0.74
C SER A 65 13.16 5.47 -0.71
N TRP A 66 12.72 6.61 -1.24
CA TRP A 66 12.99 7.04 -2.61
C TRP A 66 13.59 8.45 -2.63
N ASP A 67 14.36 8.75 -3.68
CA ASP A 67 14.95 10.06 -3.96
C ASP A 67 14.19 10.79 -5.08
N PHE A 68 13.60 10.02 -6.02
CA PHE A 68 12.84 10.51 -7.15
C PHE A 68 11.58 9.67 -7.39
N PHE A 69 10.59 10.27 -8.05
CA PHE A 69 9.52 9.54 -8.72
C PHE A 69 9.86 9.34 -10.19
N GLN A 70 9.30 8.29 -10.79
CA GLN A 70 9.29 8.12 -12.25
C GLN A 70 7.86 7.94 -12.75
N HIS A 71 7.56 8.60 -13.87
CA HIS A 71 6.33 8.39 -14.63
C HIS A 71 6.60 8.63 -16.12
N ASP A 72 6.10 7.76 -16.99
CA ASP A 72 6.31 7.79 -18.44
C ASP A 72 7.80 7.87 -18.80
N GLY A 73 8.64 7.14 -18.07
CA GLY A 73 10.10 7.12 -18.24
C GLY A 73 10.82 8.41 -17.82
N LYS A 74 10.13 9.40 -17.25
CA LYS A 74 10.71 10.67 -16.81
C LYS A 74 10.91 10.69 -15.30
N LEU A 75 12.10 11.09 -14.86
CA LEU A 75 12.39 11.32 -13.45
C LEU A 75 11.83 12.66 -12.97
N VAL A 76 11.16 12.65 -11.83
CA VAL A 76 10.53 13.82 -11.21
C VAL A 76 10.97 13.88 -9.75
N LYS A 77 11.66 14.96 -9.37
CA LYS A 77 12.14 15.16 -8.00
C LYS A 77 11.08 15.77 -7.07
N ASN A 78 10.35 16.75 -7.59
CA ASN A 78 9.39 17.54 -6.81
C ASN A 78 7.97 17.25 -7.29
N LEU A 79 7.39 16.17 -6.77
CA LEU A 79 5.98 15.82 -6.98
C LEU A 79 5.29 15.79 -5.63
N GLU A 80 4.10 16.41 -5.55
CA GLU A 80 3.28 16.33 -4.33
C GLU A 80 2.96 14.88 -4.01
N LEU A 81 3.15 14.50 -2.74
CA LEU A 81 3.00 13.12 -2.29
C LEU A 81 1.60 12.56 -2.60
N GLU A 82 0.55 13.37 -2.44
CA GLU A 82 -0.83 12.98 -2.76
C GLU A 82 -1.00 12.64 -4.25
N LYS A 83 -0.42 13.46 -5.14
CA LYS A 83 -0.42 13.20 -6.59
C LYS A 83 0.32 11.91 -6.90
N ALA A 84 1.51 11.71 -6.32
CA ALA A 84 2.30 10.50 -6.49
C ALA A 84 1.54 9.25 -6.02
N PHE A 85 0.92 9.32 -4.84
CA PHE A 85 0.11 8.24 -4.27
C PHE A 85 -1.07 7.90 -5.18
N LYS A 86 -1.82 8.91 -5.65
CA LYS A 86 -2.95 8.73 -6.56
C LYS A 86 -2.53 8.06 -7.87
N MET A 87 -1.37 8.41 -8.42
CA MET A 87 -0.83 7.79 -9.62
C MET A 87 -0.49 6.31 -9.38
N ALA A 88 0.21 6.00 -8.29
CA ALA A 88 0.52 4.61 -7.94
C ALA A 88 -0.74 3.77 -7.68
N MET A 89 -1.73 4.32 -6.99
CA MET A 89 -3.01 3.66 -6.74
C MET A 89 -3.79 3.40 -8.03
N LYS A 90 -3.71 4.31 -9.01
CA LYS A 90 -4.28 4.11 -10.35
C LYS A 90 -3.58 2.95 -11.09
N THR A 91 -2.26 2.85 -10.98
CA THR A 91 -1.51 1.74 -11.58
C THR A 91 -1.89 0.40 -10.96
N TRP A 92 -1.96 0.34 -9.63
CA TRP A 92 -2.42 -0.85 -8.92
C TRP A 92 -3.87 -1.22 -9.26
N SER A 93 -4.80 -0.27 -9.28
CA SER A 93 -6.21 -0.57 -9.58
C SER A 93 -6.42 -1.03 -11.02
N ASN A 94 -5.68 -0.46 -11.98
CA ASN A 94 -5.66 -0.93 -13.36
C ASN A 94 -5.13 -2.38 -13.45
N TRP A 95 -4.11 -2.72 -12.65
CA TRP A 95 -3.62 -4.09 -12.58
C TRP A 95 -4.70 -5.03 -12.05
N ILE A 96 -5.44 -4.67 -11.00
CA ILE A 96 -6.57 -5.46 -10.49
C ILE A 96 -7.60 -5.70 -11.59
N HIS A 97 -8.08 -4.63 -12.25
CA HIS A 97 -9.09 -4.74 -13.31
C HIS A 97 -8.63 -5.62 -14.49
N GLY A 98 -7.34 -5.62 -14.82
CA GLY A 98 -6.80 -6.40 -15.93
C GLY A 98 -6.42 -7.84 -15.60
N ASN A 99 -6.25 -8.19 -14.33
CA ASN A 99 -5.62 -9.45 -13.93
C ASN A 99 -6.42 -10.29 -12.92
N VAL A 100 -7.49 -9.75 -12.35
CA VAL A 100 -8.30 -10.43 -11.34
C VAL A 100 -9.71 -10.69 -11.88
N ASP A 101 -10.14 -11.95 -11.79
CA ASP A 101 -11.51 -12.36 -12.09
C ASP A 101 -12.38 -12.17 -10.83
N PRO A 102 -13.31 -11.18 -10.81
CA PRO A 102 -14.13 -10.90 -9.63
C PRO A 102 -15.12 -12.02 -9.31
N ALA A 103 -15.37 -12.96 -10.23
CA ALA A 103 -16.21 -14.13 -9.96
C ALA A 103 -15.48 -15.20 -9.14
N LYS A 104 -14.14 -15.13 -9.07
CA LYS A 104 -13.28 -16.12 -8.39
C LYS A 104 -12.55 -15.53 -7.19
N THR A 105 -12.15 -14.27 -7.29
CA THR A 105 -11.32 -13.62 -6.28
C THR A 105 -12.05 -12.43 -5.66
N THR A 106 -12.07 -12.38 -4.32
CA THR A 106 -12.48 -11.19 -3.57
C THR A 106 -11.26 -10.34 -3.23
N VAL A 107 -11.31 -9.05 -3.56
CA VAL A 107 -10.24 -8.09 -3.29
C VAL A 107 -10.66 -7.13 -2.18
N PHE A 108 -9.82 -7.02 -1.16
CA PHE A 108 -9.93 -6.02 -0.10
C PHE A 108 -8.75 -5.05 -0.16
N PHE A 109 -9.04 -3.77 0.09
CA PHE A 109 -8.01 -2.79 0.36
C PHE A 109 -8.17 -2.27 1.78
N ARG A 110 -7.17 -2.50 2.62
CA ARG A 110 -7.11 -1.96 3.97
C ARG A 110 -6.56 -0.54 3.88
N SER A 111 -7.26 0.42 4.47
CA SER A 111 -6.80 1.81 4.58
C SER A 111 -5.56 1.96 5.48
N VAL A 112 -5.04 3.19 5.57
CA VAL A 112 -3.80 3.48 6.32
C VAL A 112 -3.98 3.12 7.79
N SER A 113 -3.02 2.38 8.34
CA SER A 113 -3.04 2.04 9.76
C SER A 113 -2.78 3.29 10.61
N PRO A 114 -3.58 3.55 11.65
CA PRO A 114 -3.38 4.71 12.51
C PRO A 114 -2.01 4.66 13.17
N LYS A 115 -1.39 5.83 13.33
CA LYS A 115 -0.16 6.00 14.11
C LYS A 115 -0.56 6.51 15.48
N HIS A 116 -0.11 5.84 16.52
CA HIS A 116 -0.35 6.29 17.89
C HIS A 116 0.78 7.24 18.34
N LYS A 117 0.72 8.48 17.86
CA LYS A 117 1.63 9.56 18.27
C LYS A 117 0.80 10.71 18.83
N GLY A 118 0.49 10.66 20.12
CA GLY A 118 -0.21 11.71 20.87
C GLY A 118 0.71 12.47 21.84
N LYS A 119 0.13 13.34 22.68
CA LYS A 119 0.84 14.04 23.78
C LYS A 119 1.45 13.06 24.80
N GLN A 120 0.78 11.94 25.04
CA GLN A 120 1.33 10.75 25.68
C GLN A 120 1.52 9.69 24.59
N TRP A 121 2.73 9.15 24.50
CA TRP A 121 2.93 7.89 23.78
C TRP A 121 2.04 6.84 24.47
N SER A 122 1.30 6.03 23.71
CA SER A 122 0.34 5.05 24.26
C SER A 122 0.99 3.87 25.01
N TYR A 123 2.26 4.02 25.39
CA TYR A 123 3.05 3.01 26.06
C TYR A 123 2.43 2.54 27.39
N ASN A 124 1.64 3.39 28.07
CA ASN A 124 0.95 3.07 29.32
C ASN A 124 -0.59 3.06 29.20
N GLU A 125 -1.13 3.11 27.98
CA GLU A 125 -2.58 3.16 27.77
C GLU A 125 -3.14 1.74 27.75
N THR A 126 -4.13 1.47 28.60
CA THR A 126 -4.80 0.16 28.69
C THR A 126 -6.25 0.19 28.21
N GLN A 127 -6.76 1.38 27.89
CA GLN A 127 -8.13 1.59 27.43
C GLN A 127 -8.13 2.33 26.08
N PRO A 128 -9.12 2.07 25.21
CA PRO A 128 -9.27 2.82 23.97
C PRO A 128 -9.62 4.29 24.26
N ILE A 129 -9.33 5.17 23.29
CA ILE A 129 -9.80 6.56 23.33
C ILE A 129 -11.35 6.52 23.33
N GLN A 130 -11.96 7.07 24.38
CA GLN A 130 -13.43 7.17 24.51
C GLN A 130 -13.98 8.51 24.01
N ASP A 131 -13.10 9.45 23.66
CA ASP A 131 -13.48 10.76 23.13
C ASP A 131 -14.04 10.61 21.71
N GLU A 132 -15.36 10.71 21.57
CA GLU A 132 -16.06 10.63 20.29
C GLU A 132 -15.75 11.81 19.36
N ALA A 133 -15.22 12.92 19.89
CA ALA A 133 -14.76 14.06 19.09
C ALA A 133 -13.33 13.87 18.54
N TYR A 134 -12.65 12.76 18.87
CA TYR A 134 -11.33 12.47 18.35
C TYR A 134 -11.36 12.19 16.85
N ILE A 135 -10.81 13.12 16.07
CA ILE A 135 -10.63 12.96 14.62
C ILE A 135 -9.24 12.36 14.37
N PRO A 136 -9.13 11.14 13.82
CA PRO A 136 -7.83 10.57 13.49
C PRO A 136 -7.13 11.43 12.42
N PHE A 137 -5.80 11.52 12.52
CA PHE A 137 -4.95 12.29 11.60
C PHE A 137 -4.98 11.79 10.13
N PHE A 138 -5.70 10.71 9.83
CA PHE A 138 -5.87 10.20 8.47
C PHE A 138 -7.33 10.34 8.03
N PRO A 139 -7.60 10.77 6.78
CA PRO A 139 -8.96 10.89 6.28
C PRO A 139 -9.67 9.55 6.39
N THR A 140 -10.91 9.59 6.88
CA THR A 140 -11.82 8.45 6.88
C THR A 140 -12.03 7.97 5.44
N ASN A 141 -12.34 6.68 5.28
CA ASN A 141 -12.31 5.90 4.02
C ASN A 141 -13.13 6.44 2.84
N THR A 142 -13.74 7.63 2.93
CA THR A 142 -14.73 8.17 2.00
C THR A 142 -14.15 9.13 0.95
N GLN A 143 -12.85 9.48 0.98
CA GLN A 143 -12.29 10.48 0.05
C GLN A 143 -11.44 9.93 -1.10
N TYR A 144 -11.15 8.63 -1.16
CA TYR A 144 -10.21 8.08 -2.14
C TYR A 144 -10.66 6.76 -2.81
N LEU A 145 -11.95 6.45 -2.76
CA LEU A 145 -12.59 5.42 -3.60
C LEU A 145 -13.55 6.08 -4.59
#